data_AF-A0A9E5F426-F1
#
_entry.id   AF-A0A9E5F426-F1
#
_cell.length_a   1.000
_cell.length_b   1.000
_cell.length_c   1.000
_cell.angle_alpha   90.00
_cell.angle_beta   90.00
_cell.angle_gamma   90.00
#
_symmetry.space_group_name_H-M   'P 1'
#
loop_
_entity.id
_entity.type
_entity.pdbx_description
1 polymer ?
#
loop_
_entity_poly.entity_id
_entity_poly.type
_entity_poly.pdbx_seq_one_letter_code
_entity_poly.pdbx_strand_id
1 'polypeptide(L)'
;MNKKHRHIYLLTAFFCLGLVATSSEGVTNSKDSNTAVRVLLDKAIPKGKVQSLLYSTFYRTDRGALKWTRNGQMFSVVNYLGLDDYLLGTLGSEMSPSWEIEALKAQAVASRTYALYMIKHPKHSDYDLERSTQDQVYGGVEAEHPRVREAIQATSGEVLSFKDQPIKAFFHSRCGGSTETPGFVWNHHQGYPQKKVACPYCLKNPFALYF
;
A
#
# COMPACT_ATOMS: atom_id res chain seq x y z
N MET A 1 -3.78 -1.95 -59.70
CA MET A 1 -4.39 -3.31 -59.84
C MET A 1 -3.93 -4.18 -58.68
N ASN A 2 -4.79 -5.14 -58.24
CA ASN A 2 -4.53 -6.39 -57.48
C ASN A 2 -3.41 -6.45 -56.40
N LYS A 3 -3.71 -6.78 -55.13
CA LYS A 3 -4.06 -8.11 -54.55
C LYS A 3 -2.89 -9.11 -54.63
N LYS A 4 -2.54 -9.97 -53.65
CA LYS A 4 -3.00 -10.41 -52.30
C LYS A 4 -1.78 -11.22 -51.72
N HIS A 5 -1.56 -11.49 -50.43
CA HIS A 5 -2.28 -12.37 -49.48
C HIS A 5 -1.60 -12.17 -48.09
N ARG A 6 -2.31 -11.88 -46.99
CA ARG A 6 -3.05 -12.79 -46.07
C ARG A 6 -2.18 -13.80 -45.30
N HIS A 7 -2.11 -13.60 -43.98
CA HIS A 7 -2.35 -14.65 -42.99
C HIS A 7 -3.53 -14.22 -42.08
N ILE A 8 -4.31 -15.18 -41.59
CA ILE A 8 -5.48 -15.03 -40.72
C ILE A 8 -5.43 -16.18 -39.71
N TYR A 9 -5.68 -15.90 -38.43
CA TYR A 9 -6.42 -16.82 -37.54
C TYR A 9 -7.29 -16.00 -36.55
N LEU A 10 -8.56 -16.42 -36.39
CA LEU A 10 -9.48 -16.04 -35.31
C LEU A 10 -9.16 -16.92 -34.07
N LEU A 11 -9.67 -16.81 -32.83
CA LEU A 11 -10.96 -16.41 -32.23
C LEU A 11 -10.67 -15.75 -30.84
N THR A 12 -11.58 -15.10 -30.08
CA THR A 12 -13.03 -14.78 -30.24
C THR A 12 -13.30 -13.32 -29.76
N ALA A 13 -14.55 -12.98 -29.41
CA ALA A 13 -14.94 -11.72 -28.73
C ALA A 13 -15.76 -12.00 -27.46
N PHE A 14 -15.80 -11.05 -26.52
CA PHE A 14 -17.06 -10.67 -25.84
C PHE A 14 -17.01 -9.21 -25.34
N PHE A 15 -17.94 -8.40 -25.87
CA PHE A 15 -18.43 -7.10 -25.40
C PHE A 15 -17.42 -6.04 -24.90
N CYS A 16 -16.97 -5.22 -25.85
CA CYS A 16 -16.71 -3.81 -25.60
C CYS A 16 -18.04 -3.05 -25.73
N LEU A 17 -18.40 -2.21 -24.75
CA LEU A 17 -19.58 -1.33 -24.83
C LEU A 17 -19.35 -0.06 -24.02
N GLY A 18 -19.24 1.09 -24.70
CA GLY A 18 -19.37 2.42 -24.09
C GLY A 18 -18.10 3.10 -23.54
N LEU A 19 -17.62 4.08 -24.31
CA LEU A 19 -17.07 5.40 -23.91
C LEU A 19 -17.41 5.87 -22.46
N VAL A 20 -16.61 6.69 -21.77
CA VAL A 20 -15.77 7.83 -22.22
C VAL A 20 -14.45 7.91 -21.43
N ALA A 21 -13.37 8.33 -22.07
CA ALA A 21 -12.14 8.75 -21.39
C ALA A 21 -11.99 10.28 -21.40
N THR A 22 -11.75 10.86 -20.22
CA THR A 22 -11.01 12.11 -20.03
C THR A 22 -10.04 11.85 -18.88
N SER A 23 -8.72 11.77 -19.05
CA SER A 23 -7.83 12.16 -20.15
C SER A 23 -7.17 10.97 -20.89
N SER A 24 -6.53 11.30 -22.02
CA SER A 24 -5.74 10.43 -22.91
C SER A 24 -5.05 9.19 -22.31
N GLU A 25 -5.36 8.04 -22.93
CA GLU A 25 -4.58 6.80 -23.05
C GLU A 25 -4.45 5.87 -21.82
N GLY A 26 -5.12 4.71 -21.91
CA GLY A 26 -4.74 3.48 -21.21
C GLY A 26 -5.67 3.01 -20.08
N VAL A 27 -6.73 2.27 -20.42
CA VAL A 27 -7.47 1.45 -19.44
C VAL A 27 -7.18 -0.02 -19.72
N THR A 28 -6.60 -0.74 -18.76
CA THR A 28 -6.49 -2.20 -18.80
C THR A 28 -7.17 -2.81 -17.58
N ASN A 29 -8.01 -3.83 -17.82
CA ASN A 29 -8.76 -4.54 -16.79
C ASN A 29 -7.91 -5.72 -16.30
N SER A 30 -7.27 -5.60 -15.13
CA SER A 30 -6.36 -6.62 -14.59
C SER A 30 -6.88 -7.20 -13.28
N LYS A 31 -7.45 -8.40 -13.36
CA LYS A 31 -7.97 -9.16 -12.20
C LYS A 31 -6.90 -9.50 -11.16
N ASP A 32 -5.62 -9.51 -11.57
CA ASP A 32 -4.46 -9.89 -10.76
C ASP A 32 -3.45 -8.73 -10.62
N SER A 33 -3.93 -7.48 -10.63
CA SER A 33 -3.06 -6.31 -10.49
C SER A 33 -2.57 -6.12 -9.05
N ASN A 34 -1.45 -6.80 -8.72
CA ASN A 34 -0.52 -6.37 -7.66
C ASN A 34 -0.10 -4.92 -7.97
N THR A 35 -0.88 -3.96 -7.48
CA THR A 35 -0.65 -2.54 -7.70
C THR A 35 0.45 -2.14 -6.72
N ALA A 36 1.61 -1.77 -7.23
CA ALA A 36 2.73 -1.44 -6.37
C ALA A 36 2.76 0.06 -6.05
N VAL A 37 3.47 0.43 -4.98
CA VAL A 37 3.61 1.80 -4.53
C VAL A 37 5.08 2.22 -4.55
N ARG A 38 5.33 3.41 -5.08
CA ARG A 38 6.60 4.13 -5.02
C ARG A 38 6.40 5.42 -4.25
N VAL A 39 7.12 5.56 -3.14
CA VAL A 39 6.99 6.68 -2.21
C VAL A 39 8.11 7.70 -2.47
N LEU A 40 7.71 8.94 -2.69
CA LEU A 40 8.62 10.03 -2.99
C LEU A 40 8.88 10.86 -1.72
N LEU A 41 10.16 10.91 -1.32
CA LEU A 41 10.62 11.70 -0.16
C LEU A 41 11.03 13.12 -0.60
N ASP A 42 12.00 13.24 -1.51
CA ASP A 42 12.65 14.51 -1.85
C ASP A 42 12.45 14.97 -3.31
N LYS A 43 11.61 14.27 -4.08
CA LYS A 43 11.30 14.60 -5.48
C LYS A 43 10.01 15.41 -5.56
N ALA A 44 9.77 16.07 -6.70
CA ALA A 44 8.49 16.73 -6.96
C ALA A 44 7.33 15.71 -6.84
N ILE A 45 6.65 15.71 -5.69
CA ILE A 45 5.56 14.80 -5.39
C ILE A 45 4.38 15.17 -6.30
N PRO A 46 3.88 14.25 -7.16
CA PRO A 46 2.68 14.51 -7.95
C PRO A 46 1.53 14.90 -7.04
N LYS A 47 0.93 16.07 -7.28
CA LYS A 47 -0.23 16.57 -6.54
C LYS A 47 -1.49 16.37 -7.35
N GLY A 48 -2.52 15.83 -6.69
CA GLY A 48 -3.79 15.49 -7.31
C GLY A 48 -4.30 14.13 -6.87
N LYS A 49 -5.36 13.70 -7.54
CA LYS A 49 -5.96 12.38 -7.43
C LYS A 49 -6.02 11.75 -8.82
N VAL A 50 -5.79 10.45 -8.89
CA VAL A 50 -5.83 9.64 -10.10
C VAL A 50 -6.82 8.50 -9.90
N GLN A 51 -7.61 8.20 -10.92
CA GLN A 51 -8.62 7.15 -10.84
C GLN A 51 -8.18 5.94 -11.66
N SER A 52 -8.28 4.75 -11.09
CA SER A 52 -8.04 3.47 -11.78
C SER A 52 -9.29 2.61 -11.77
N LEU A 53 -9.49 1.84 -12.84
CA LEU A 53 -10.56 0.84 -12.93
C LEU A 53 -10.03 -0.47 -12.36
N LEU A 54 -10.56 -0.92 -11.21
CA LEU A 54 -10.19 -2.21 -10.62
C LEU A 54 -10.99 -3.37 -11.26
N TYR A 55 -12.27 -3.13 -11.52
CA TYR A 55 -13.19 -4.02 -12.22
C TYR A 55 -14.13 -3.19 -13.09
N SER A 56 -14.85 -3.81 -14.03
CA SER A 56 -15.70 -3.14 -15.04
C SER A 56 -16.73 -2.13 -14.54
N THR A 57 -17.02 -2.10 -13.24
CA THR A 57 -17.95 -1.16 -12.59
C THR A 57 -17.37 -0.48 -11.34
N PHE A 58 -16.15 -0.81 -10.90
CA PHE A 58 -15.57 -0.28 -9.67
C PHE A 58 -14.28 0.50 -9.94
N TYR A 59 -14.35 1.80 -9.66
CA TYR A 59 -13.23 2.72 -9.71
C TYR A 59 -12.62 2.89 -8.33
N ARG A 60 -11.31 3.07 -8.29
CA ARG A 60 -10.55 3.47 -7.10
C ARG A 60 -9.90 4.82 -7.32
N THR A 61 -9.93 5.66 -6.30
CA THR A 61 -9.28 6.97 -6.31
C THR A 61 -7.99 6.91 -5.48
N ASP A 62 -6.87 7.14 -6.14
CA ASP A 62 -5.54 7.19 -5.51
C ASP A 62 -5.03 8.63 -5.42
N ARG A 63 -4.18 8.90 -4.42
CA ARG A 63 -3.38 10.12 -4.38
C ARG A 63 -2.14 9.96 -5.25
N GLY A 64 -1.64 11.08 -5.79
CA GLY A 64 -0.40 11.10 -6.55
C GLY A 64 -0.63 10.89 -8.05
N ALA A 65 0.21 10.07 -8.68
CA ALA A 65 0.12 9.74 -10.11
C ALA A 65 0.44 8.26 -10.38
N LEU A 66 -0.31 7.65 -11.30
CA LEU A 66 -0.01 6.29 -11.77
C LEU A 66 1.01 6.33 -12.90
N LYS A 67 2.01 5.44 -12.83
CA LYS A 67 2.92 5.14 -13.94
C LYS A 67 2.68 3.72 -14.42
N TRP A 68 2.52 3.58 -15.72
CA TRP A 68 2.47 2.30 -16.42
C TRP A 68 3.87 1.94 -16.92
N THR A 69 4.35 0.75 -16.59
CA THR A 69 5.61 0.19 -17.11
C THR A 69 5.29 -1.09 -17.88
N ARG A 70 5.85 -1.24 -19.09
CA ARG A 70 5.67 -2.45 -19.90
C ARG A 70 6.84 -3.41 -19.68
N ASN A 71 6.55 -4.57 -19.13
CA ASN A 71 7.49 -5.65 -18.86
C ASN A 71 7.23 -6.81 -19.83
N GLY A 72 7.75 -6.67 -21.06
CA GLY A 72 7.55 -7.62 -22.16
C GLY A 72 6.11 -7.62 -22.67
N GLN A 73 5.37 -8.71 -22.42
CA GLN A 73 3.94 -8.81 -22.70
C GLN A 73 3.05 -8.34 -21.53
N MET A 74 3.62 -8.19 -20.33
CA MET A 74 2.90 -7.75 -19.15
C MET A 74 3.00 -6.22 -18.97
N PHE A 75 2.06 -5.66 -18.21
CA PHE A 75 2.10 -4.28 -17.73
C PHE A 75 2.09 -4.27 -16.20
N SER A 76 2.82 -3.32 -15.63
CA SER A 76 2.88 -3.08 -14.19
C SER A 76 2.43 -1.65 -13.91
N VAL A 77 1.60 -1.48 -12.89
CA VAL A 77 1.05 -0.18 -12.48
C VAL A 77 1.64 0.18 -11.12
N VAL A 78 2.33 1.30 -11.07
CA VAL A 78 2.99 1.78 -9.86
C VAL A 78 2.41 3.16 -9.52
N ASN A 79 1.88 3.32 -8.30
CA ASN A 79 1.41 4.61 -7.81
C ASN A 79 2.57 5.41 -7.20
N TYR A 80 2.74 6.67 -7.62
CA TYR A 80 3.77 7.61 -7.19
C TYR A 80 3.15 8.70 -6.33
N LEU A 81 3.44 8.69 -5.03
CA LEU A 81 2.88 9.65 -4.06
C LEU A 81 3.85 9.95 -2.91
N GLY A 82 3.52 10.99 -2.12
CA GLY A 82 4.30 11.37 -0.93
C GLY A 82 4.07 10.43 0.24
N LEU A 83 4.99 10.42 1.21
CA LEU A 83 4.92 9.55 2.39
C LEU A 83 3.63 9.74 3.22
N ASP A 84 3.28 10.97 3.58
CA ASP A 84 2.03 11.22 4.34
C ASP A 84 0.76 11.01 3.48
N ASP A 85 0.84 11.24 2.15
CA ASP A 85 -0.25 10.92 1.21
C ASP A 85 -0.47 9.39 1.11
N TYR A 86 0.58 8.58 1.24
CA TYR A 86 0.51 7.12 1.36
C TYR A 86 -0.08 6.69 2.71
N LEU A 87 0.43 7.24 3.82
CA LEU A 87 -0.06 6.91 5.16
C LEU A 87 -1.55 7.20 5.33
N LEU A 88 -2.07 8.25 4.68
CA LEU A 88 -3.49 8.58 4.65
C LEU A 88 -4.37 7.44 4.12
N GLY A 89 -3.91 6.72 3.08
CA GLY A 89 -4.61 5.56 2.55
C GLY A 89 -4.30 4.25 3.30
N THR A 90 -3.15 4.16 3.96
CA THR A 90 -2.75 2.97 4.74
C THR A 90 -3.44 2.92 6.10
N LEU A 91 -3.40 3.98 6.90
CA LEU A 91 -3.83 3.91 8.30
C LEU A 91 -5.31 3.56 8.47
N GLY A 92 -6.19 4.14 7.66
CA GLY A 92 -7.62 3.83 7.71
C GLY A 92 -8.00 2.47 7.12
N SER A 93 -7.05 1.76 6.50
CA SER A 93 -7.20 0.36 6.06
C SER A 93 -6.69 -0.63 7.11
N GLU A 94 -5.62 -0.28 7.83
CA GLU A 94 -5.01 -1.10 8.88
C GLU A 94 -5.72 -0.96 10.24
N MET A 95 -6.37 0.18 10.50
CA MET A 95 -6.86 0.51 11.83
C MET A 95 -8.17 1.32 11.79
N SER A 96 -9.12 0.95 12.65
CA SER A 96 -10.41 1.64 12.70
C SER A 96 -10.25 3.08 13.21
N PRO A 97 -10.74 4.10 12.49
CA PRO A 97 -10.62 5.50 12.94
C PRO A 97 -11.39 5.84 14.22
N SER A 98 -12.24 4.93 14.72
CA SER A 98 -12.95 5.06 15.99
C SER A 98 -12.09 4.77 17.23
N TRP A 99 -10.92 4.15 17.06
CA TRP A 99 -10.02 3.84 18.17
C TRP A 99 -9.40 5.10 18.78
N GLU A 100 -8.77 4.92 19.95
CA GLU A 100 -8.10 5.98 20.69
C GLU A 100 -7.05 6.73 19.85
N ILE A 101 -7.00 8.04 20.01
CA ILE A 101 -6.14 8.90 19.17
C ILE A 101 -4.65 8.59 19.36
N GLU A 102 -4.22 8.24 20.57
CA GLU A 102 -2.84 7.83 20.84
C GLU A 102 -2.50 6.47 20.18
N ALA A 103 -3.47 5.58 20.02
CA ALA A 103 -3.27 4.35 19.28
C ALA A 103 -3.16 4.61 17.76
N LEU A 104 -3.95 5.56 17.23
CA LEU A 104 -3.83 6.01 15.82
C LEU A 104 -2.48 6.68 15.57
N LYS A 105 -1.98 7.50 16.51
CA LYS A 105 -0.64 8.10 16.45
C LYS A 105 0.46 7.04 16.47
N ALA A 106 0.38 6.07 17.38
CA ALA A 106 1.34 4.96 17.44
C ALA A 106 1.38 4.17 16.12
N GLN A 107 0.22 3.89 15.52
CA GLN A 107 0.14 3.26 14.21
C GLN A 107 0.69 4.15 13.09
N ALA A 108 0.49 5.47 13.13
CA ALA A 108 1.06 6.41 12.17
C ALA A 108 2.60 6.36 12.18
N VAL A 109 3.21 6.40 13.36
CA VAL A 109 4.67 6.29 13.53
C VAL A 109 5.17 4.92 13.08
N ALA A 110 4.51 3.82 13.47
CA ALA A 110 4.89 2.46 13.06
C ALA A 110 4.83 2.29 11.53
N SER A 111 3.71 2.67 10.90
CA SER A 111 3.52 2.61 9.45
C SER A 111 4.51 3.50 8.69
N ARG A 112 4.77 4.73 9.18
CA ARG A 112 5.77 5.64 8.60
C ARG A 112 7.18 5.03 8.63
N THR A 113 7.53 4.42 9.75
CA THR A 113 8.82 3.77 9.94
C THR A 113 8.97 2.56 9.01
N TYR A 114 7.94 1.71 8.90
CA TYR A 114 7.95 0.55 7.98
C TYR A 114 8.15 1.00 6.53
N ALA A 115 7.38 1.99 6.07
CA ALA A 115 7.52 2.53 4.72
C ALA A 115 8.94 3.07 4.45
N LEU A 116 9.51 3.85 5.37
CA LEU A 116 10.88 4.35 5.27
C LEU A 116 11.95 3.26 5.30
N TYR A 117 11.74 2.19 6.09
CA TYR A 117 12.61 1.01 6.05
C TYR A 117 12.58 0.35 4.67
N MET A 118 11.39 0.15 4.09
CA MET A 118 11.23 -0.50 2.78
C MET A 118 11.79 0.33 1.63
N ILE A 119 11.65 1.66 1.66
CA ILE A 119 12.30 2.57 0.70
C ILE A 119 13.84 2.46 0.75
N LYS A 120 14.41 2.25 1.94
CA LYS A 120 15.86 2.02 2.12
C LYS A 120 16.31 0.60 1.78
N HIS A 121 15.42 -0.38 1.81
CA HIS A 121 15.70 -1.79 1.55
C HIS A 121 14.70 -2.37 0.53
N PRO A 122 14.67 -1.84 -0.71
CA PRO A 122 13.65 -2.18 -1.68
C PRO A 122 13.77 -3.64 -2.13
N LYS A 123 12.66 -4.37 -2.12
CA LYS A 123 12.56 -5.74 -2.67
C LYS A 123 12.68 -5.75 -4.21
N HIS A 124 12.35 -4.64 -4.87
CA HIS A 124 12.25 -4.52 -6.32
C HIS A 124 12.85 -3.19 -6.82
N SER A 125 13.35 -3.15 -8.06
CA SER A 125 13.88 -1.91 -8.67
C SER A 125 12.78 -0.86 -8.95
N ASP A 126 11.56 -1.33 -9.24
CA ASP A 126 10.54 -0.54 -9.92
C ASP A 126 9.56 0.16 -8.96
N TYR A 127 9.50 -0.31 -7.72
CA TYR A 127 8.62 0.15 -6.65
C TYR A 127 9.20 -0.20 -5.28
N ASP A 128 8.64 0.37 -4.22
CA ASP A 128 9.23 0.31 -2.88
C ASP A 128 8.38 -0.55 -1.92
N LEU A 129 7.05 -0.59 -2.12
CA LEU A 129 6.08 -1.30 -1.28
C LEU A 129 5.01 -2.01 -2.14
N GLU A 130 4.58 -3.20 -1.72
CA GLU A 130 3.37 -3.85 -2.24
C GLU A 130 2.09 -3.34 -1.55
N ARG A 131 0.99 -3.24 -2.29
CA ARG A 131 -0.35 -2.90 -1.77
C ARG A 131 -1.08 -4.15 -1.25
N SER A 132 -0.45 -4.90 -0.36
CA SER A 132 -0.98 -6.17 0.17
C SER A 132 -0.49 -6.40 1.60
N THR A 133 -0.98 -7.46 2.23
CA THR A 133 -0.48 -7.92 3.55
C THR A 133 0.99 -8.35 3.56
N GLN A 134 1.64 -8.42 2.38
CA GLN A 134 3.08 -8.66 2.24
C GLN A 134 3.95 -7.43 2.60
N ASP A 135 3.33 -6.25 2.63
CA ASP A 135 3.91 -5.02 3.18
C ASP A 135 2.89 -4.27 4.04
N GLN A 136 1.98 -3.50 3.45
CA GLN A 136 0.89 -2.81 4.15
C GLN A 136 -0.34 -2.65 3.23
N VAL A 137 -1.54 -2.77 3.80
CA VAL A 137 -2.79 -2.52 3.10
C VAL A 137 -2.96 -1.02 2.87
N TYR A 138 -2.93 -0.59 1.60
CA TYR A 138 -3.17 0.80 1.21
C TYR A 138 -4.53 0.88 0.49
N GLY A 139 -5.52 1.51 1.11
CA GLY A 139 -6.91 1.60 0.63
C GLY A 139 -7.11 2.64 -0.46
N GLY A 140 -6.34 3.73 -0.42
CA GLY A 140 -6.48 4.88 -1.33
C GLY A 140 -7.22 6.02 -0.65
N VAL A 141 -7.83 6.91 -1.42
CA VAL A 141 -8.62 8.04 -0.89
C VAL A 141 -9.83 7.54 -0.10
N GLU A 142 -10.40 6.39 -0.47
CA GLU A 142 -11.55 5.78 0.19
C GLU A 142 -11.26 5.32 1.64
N ALA A 143 -9.99 5.19 2.02
CA ALA A 143 -9.56 4.90 3.40
C ALA A 143 -9.21 6.16 4.23
N GLU A 144 -9.30 7.36 3.65
CA GLU A 144 -9.00 8.59 4.39
C GLU A 144 -10.07 8.90 5.45
N HIS A 145 -9.62 9.21 6.67
CA HIS A 145 -10.50 9.68 7.74
C HIS A 145 -9.92 10.91 8.46
N PRO A 146 -10.73 11.90 8.91
CA PRO A 146 -10.23 13.07 9.63
C PRO A 146 -9.35 12.74 10.84
N ARG A 147 -9.76 11.80 11.71
CA ARG A 147 -8.96 11.34 12.87
C ARG A 147 -7.64 10.66 12.48
N VAL A 148 -7.60 9.99 11.32
CA VAL A 148 -6.36 9.41 10.77
C VAL A 148 -5.43 10.52 10.29
N ARG A 149 -5.97 11.53 9.59
CA ARG A 149 -5.21 12.71 9.16
C ARG A 149 -4.63 13.49 10.34
N GLU A 150 -5.44 13.69 11.39
CA GLU A 150 -5.02 14.29 12.66
C GLU A 150 -3.84 13.53 13.29
N ALA A 151 -3.92 12.21 13.41
CA ALA A 151 -2.84 11.37 13.95
C ALA A 151 -1.55 11.43 13.10
N ILE A 152 -1.67 11.41 11.77
CA ILE A 152 -0.54 11.50 10.83
C ILE A 152 0.15 12.87 10.94
N GLN A 153 -0.62 13.95 11.06
CA GLN A 153 -0.13 15.32 11.22
C GLN A 153 0.51 15.55 12.60
N ALA A 154 -0.13 15.06 13.67
CA ALA A 154 0.37 15.19 15.03
C ALA A 154 1.69 14.47 15.28
N THR A 155 2.02 13.46 14.45
CA THR A 155 3.27 12.68 14.49
C THR A 155 4.17 12.96 13.27
N SER A 156 4.03 14.11 12.62
CA SER A 156 4.76 14.39 11.37
C SER A 156 6.28 14.37 11.62
N GLY A 157 7.01 13.59 10.82
CA GLY A 157 8.45 13.37 10.97
C GLY A 157 8.86 12.34 12.04
N GLU A 158 7.93 11.88 12.91
CA GLU A 158 8.24 10.89 13.94
C GLU A 158 8.41 9.48 13.36
N VAL A 159 9.49 8.81 13.77
CA VAL A 159 9.89 7.47 13.33
C VAL A 159 10.56 6.69 14.46
N LEU A 160 10.48 5.35 14.41
CA LEU A 160 11.22 4.46 15.31
C LEU A 160 12.60 4.14 14.70
N SER A 161 13.68 4.59 15.33
CA SER A 161 15.04 4.39 14.82
C SER A 161 15.94 3.61 15.78
N PHE A 162 16.89 2.85 15.21
CA PHE A 162 18.02 2.26 15.93
C PHE A 162 19.31 2.55 15.16
N LYS A 163 20.32 3.11 15.83
CA LYS A 163 21.57 3.61 15.19
C LYS A 163 21.26 4.53 13.99
N ASP A 164 20.34 5.48 14.21
CA ASP A 164 19.92 6.49 13.23
C ASP A 164 19.32 5.95 11.91
N GLN A 165 18.99 4.65 11.87
CA GLN A 165 18.24 4.02 10.78
C GLN A 165 16.82 3.67 11.25
N PRO A 166 15.78 3.90 10.41
CA PRO A 166 14.44 3.37 10.68
C PRO A 166 14.49 1.85 10.89
N ILE A 167 13.73 1.35 11.87
CA ILE A 167 13.59 -0.11 12.06
C ILE A 167 12.50 -0.68 11.13
N LYS A 168 12.56 -1.98 10.83
CA LYS A 168 11.43 -2.68 10.21
C LYS A 168 10.32 -2.87 11.27
N ALA A 169 9.46 -1.87 11.37
CA ALA A 169 8.41 -1.76 12.37
C ALA A 169 7.22 -2.69 12.05
N PHE A 170 7.35 -3.97 12.39
CA PHE A 170 6.24 -4.93 12.29
C PHE A 170 5.12 -4.61 13.29
N PHE A 171 3.86 -4.71 12.83
CA PHE A 171 2.64 -4.64 13.63
C PHE A 171 1.67 -5.75 13.19
N HIS A 172 0.62 -6.02 13.96
CA HIS A 172 -0.38 -7.07 13.70
C HIS A 172 -1.64 -6.83 14.55
N SER A 173 -2.79 -7.40 14.17
CA SER A 173 -4.09 -7.13 14.81
C SER A 173 -4.15 -7.60 16.28
N ARG A 174 -3.71 -8.83 16.59
CA ARG A 174 -3.74 -9.40 17.95
C ARG A 174 -2.56 -10.34 18.21
N CYS A 175 -1.98 -10.24 19.41
CA CYS A 175 -0.80 -11.02 19.80
C CYS A 175 -1.11 -12.26 20.69
N GLY A 176 -2.38 -12.61 20.90
CA GLY A 176 -2.76 -13.75 21.75
C GLY A 176 -2.32 -13.66 23.24
N GLY A 177 -1.89 -12.48 23.72
CA GLY A 177 -1.42 -12.27 25.10
C GLY A 177 0.06 -11.92 25.24
N SER A 178 0.88 -12.10 24.21
CA SER A 178 2.27 -11.63 24.18
C SER A 178 2.75 -11.43 22.74
N THR A 179 3.52 -10.38 22.47
CA THR A 179 4.19 -10.24 21.17
C THR A 179 5.21 -11.37 20.94
N GLU A 180 5.67 -11.56 19.71
CA GLU A 180 6.76 -12.49 19.40
C GLU A 180 7.98 -11.76 18.82
N THR A 181 9.16 -12.33 19.03
CA THR A 181 10.42 -11.80 18.49
C THR A 181 10.53 -12.21 17.01
N PRO A 182 10.79 -11.28 16.06
CA PRO A 182 10.79 -11.59 14.63
C PRO A 182 11.69 -12.75 14.17
N GLY A 183 12.77 -13.05 14.91
CA GLY A 183 13.61 -14.23 14.67
C GLY A 183 12.85 -15.56 14.76
N PHE A 184 11.87 -15.69 15.66
CA PHE A 184 11.05 -16.91 15.79
C PHE A 184 9.92 -17.02 14.76
N VAL A 185 9.57 -15.92 14.08
CA VAL A 185 8.47 -15.89 13.08
C VAL A 185 9.01 -16.05 11.66
N TRP A 186 10.11 -15.34 11.33
CA TRP A 186 10.66 -15.28 9.98
C TRP A 186 12.09 -15.84 9.85
N ASN A 187 12.59 -16.52 10.88
CA ASN A 187 13.96 -17.08 10.94
C ASN A 187 15.06 -16.06 10.60
N HIS A 188 14.84 -14.78 10.91
CA HIS A 188 15.73 -13.67 10.54
C HIS A 188 15.81 -12.62 11.64
N HIS A 189 17.02 -12.42 12.17
CA HIS A 189 17.30 -11.40 13.18
C HIS A 189 17.59 -10.05 12.51
N GLN A 190 16.82 -9.02 12.83
CA GLN A 190 16.89 -7.72 12.16
C GLN A 190 18.10 -6.84 12.56
N GLY A 191 19.03 -7.34 13.38
CA GLY A 191 20.23 -6.59 13.82
C GLY A 191 19.99 -5.55 14.93
N TYR A 192 18.77 -5.43 15.46
CA TYR A 192 18.40 -4.56 16.58
C TYR A 192 17.55 -5.31 17.63
N PRO A 193 17.58 -4.89 18.91
CA PRO A 193 16.99 -5.66 20.01
C PRO A 193 15.46 -5.55 20.04
N GLN A 194 14.79 -6.50 19.39
CA GLN A 194 13.37 -6.78 19.59
C GLN A 194 13.21 -7.89 20.64
N LYS A 195 12.21 -7.76 21.51
CA LYS A 195 11.91 -8.74 22.56
C LYS A 195 10.41 -9.05 22.58
N LYS A 196 10.09 -10.29 22.95
CA LYS A 196 8.77 -10.72 23.39
C LYS A 196 8.32 -9.91 24.62
N VAL A 197 7.13 -9.34 24.57
CA VAL A 197 6.53 -8.52 25.64
C VAL A 197 5.11 -9.00 25.92
N ALA A 198 4.74 -9.11 27.19
CA ALA A 198 3.39 -9.48 27.60
C ALA A 198 2.38 -8.36 27.27
N CYS A 199 1.21 -8.72 26.76
CA CYS A 199 0.15 -7.80 26.39
C CYS A 199 -1.17 -8.17 27.10
N PRO A 200 -1.42 -7.64 28.31
CA PRO A 200 -2.60 -7.98 29.10
C PRO A 200 -3.91 -7.46 28.49
N TYR A 201 -3.84 -6.56 27.51
CA TYR A 201 -5.00 -5.96 26.84
C TYR A 201 -5.58 -6.86 25.74
N CYS A 202 -4.73 -7.56 24.98
CA CYS A 202 -5.18 -8.45 23.90
C CYS A 202 -6.10 -9.57 24.38
N LEU A 203 -5.90 -10.06 25.62
CA LEU A 203 -6.72 -11.11 26.25
C LEU A 203 -8.11 -10.63 26.70
N LYS A 204 -8.34 -9.31 26.79
CA LYS A 204 -9.59 -8.73 27.33
C LYS A 204 -10.63 -8.37 26.26
N ASN A 205 -10.29 -8.48 24.97
CA ASN A 205 -11.16 -8.06 23.87
C ASN A 205 -12.01 -9.24 23.33
N PRO A 206 -13.35 -9.16 23.38
CA PRO A 206 -14.25 -10.23 22.92
C PRO A 206 -14.51 -10.28 21.40
N PHE A 207 -14.07 -9.31 20.60
CA PHE A 207 -14.27 -9.29 19.14
C PHE A 207 -13.32 -10.25 18.39
N ALA A 208 -13.30 -11.52 18.79
CA ALA A 208 -12.21 -12.45 18.48
C ALA A 208 -12.22 -13.10 17.09
N LEU A 209 -13.03 -12.60 16.15
CA LEU A 209 -13.31 -13.28 14.87
C LEU A 209 -13.28 -12.37 13.62
N TYR A 210 -12.80 -11.13 13.73
CA TYR A 210 -12.64 -10.24 12.57
C TYR A 210 -11.25 -9.59 12.58
N PHE A 211 -10.57 -9.69 11.42
CA PHE A 211 -9.18 -9.31 11.12
C PHE A 211 -8.10 -10.28 11.65
#